data_AF-A0A2G9QE97-F1
#
_entry.id   AF-A0A2G9QE97-F1
#
_cell.length_a   1.000
_cell.length_b   1.000
_cell.length_c   1.000
_cell.angle_alpha   90.00
_cell.angle_beta   90.00
_cell.angle_gamma   90.00
#
_symmetry.space_group_name_H-M   'P 1'
#
loop_
_entity.id
_entity.type
_entity.pdbx_description
1 polymer ?
#
loop_
_entity_poly.entity_id
_entity_poly.type
_entity_poly.pdbx_seq_one_letter_code
_entity_poly.pdbx_strand_id
1 'polypeptide(L)' 'MSFDDAGREADQVFNLNIDTTGELEYQTKISRFSSVSHLSIHISKNFGAENTKIFYIGLRGEWTEVKNLHVFAKTFG' A
#
# COMPACT_ATOMS: atom_id res chain seq x y z
N MET A 1 5.21 -9.70 3.93
CA MET A 1 6.52 -9.01 3.91
C MET A 1 7.10 -9.11 5.31
N SER A 2 8.32 -9.62 5.44
CA SER A 2 9.08 -9.61 6.70
C SER A 2 10.03 -8.40 6.73
N PHE A 3 10.68 -8.14 7.88
CA PHE A 3 11.69 -7.07 7.96
C PHE A 3 12.92 -7.37 7.10
N ASP A 4 13.27 -8.64 6.92
CA ASP A 4 14.38 -9.04 6.05
C ASP A 4 14.09 -8.70 4.58
N ASP A 5 12.80 -8.68 4.20
CA ASP A 5 12.37 -8.30 2.85
C ASP A 5 12.38 -6.77 2.63
N ALA A 6 12.48 -5.96 3.70
CA ALA A 6 12.34 -4.51 3.62
C ALA A 6 13.54 -3.78 3.01
N GLY A 7 14.65 -4.49 2.77
CA GLY A 7 15.79 -3.99 2.01
C GLY A 7 15.62 -4.08 0.48
N ARG A 8 14.56 -4.73 -0.02
CA ARG A 8 14.26 -4.81 -1.45
C ARG A 8 13.73 -3.48 -1.99
N GLU A 9 13.83 -3.29 -3.30
CA GLU A 9 13.23 -2.12 -3.96
C GLU A 9 11.71 -2.10 -3.74
N ALA A 10 11.20 -0.98 -3.22
CA ALA A 10 9.77 -0.77 -3.04
C ALA A 10 9.12 -0.33 -4.36
N ASP A 11 7.87 -0.73 -4.60
CA ASP A 11 7.10 -0.31 -5.78
C ASP A 11 7.00 1.22 -5.91
N GLN A 12 6.99 1.91 -4.78
CA GLN A 12 7.02 3.37 -4.69
C GLN A 12 7.61 3.84 -3.35
N VAL A 13 8.40 4.92 -3.40
CA VAL A 13 9.00 5.57 -2.23
C VAL A 13 8.50 7.01 -2.16
N PHE A 14 8.17 7.46 -0.95
CA PHE A 14 7.72 8.82 -0.67
C PHE A 14 8.70 9.52 0.28
N ASN A 15 8.98 10.79 0.02
CA ASN A 15 9.61 11.66 1.00
C ASN A 15 8.51 12.32 1.81
N LEU A 16 8.36 11.88 3.06
CA LEU A 16 7.33 12.38 3.95
C LEU A 16 7.66 13.80 4.42
N ASN A 17 6.63 14.61 4.67
CA ASN A 17 6.72 15.92 5.31
C ASN A 17 5.93 15.90 6.62
N ILE A 18 6.29 16.81 7.52
CA ILE A 18 5.54 17.01 8.76
C ILE A 18 4.19 17.62 8.39
N ASP A 19 3.12 16.94 8.78
CA ASP A 19 1.75 17.39 8.58
C ASP A 19 0.98 17.25 9.90
N THR A 20 0.63 18.39 10.50
CA THR A 20 -0.09 18.45 11.77
C THR A 20 -1.60 18.45 11.60
N THR A 21 -2.11 18.69 10.38
CA THR A 21 -3.55 18.74 10.08
C THR A 21 -4.06 17.45 9.46
N GLY A 22 -3.16 16.62 8.90
CA GLY A 22 -3.50 15.35 8.27
C GLY A 22 -4.12 15.52 6.88
N GLU A 23 -3.85 16.64 6.22
CA GLU A 23 -4.37 17.00 4.89
C GLU A 23 -3.44 16.58 3.74
N LEU A 24 -2.19 16.21 4.05
CA LEU A 24 -1.18 15.90 3.06
C LEU A 24 -1.43 14.50 2.45
N GLU A 25 -1.58 14.48 1.13
CA GLU A 25 -1.81 13.25 0.38
C GLU A 25 -0.59 12.88 -0.48
N TYR A 26 -0.25 11.59 -0.47
CA TYR A 26 0.80 11.01 -1.30
C TYR A 26 0.19 10.15 -2.40
N GLN A 27 0.24 10.64 -3.65
CA GLN A 27 -0.36 9.95 -4.79
C GLN A 27 0.43 8.69 -5.17
N THR A 28 -0.27 7.57 -5.25
CA THR A 28 0.28 6.31 -5.77
C THR A 28 0.23 6.28 -7.30
N LYS A 29 1.16 5.54 -7.91
CA LYS A 29 1.13 5.28 -9.35
C LYS A 29 0.13 4.17 -9.66
N ILE A 30 -0.95 4.51 -10.36
CA ILE A 30 -2.02 3.54 -10.70
C ILE A 30 -1.45 2.27 -11.36
N SER A 31 -0.46 2.41 -12.24
CA SER A 31 0.17 1.26 -12.91
C SER A 31 0.87 0.27 -11.99
N ARG A 32 1.20 0.66 -10.75
CA ARG A 32 1.79 -0.21 -9.72
C ARG A 32 0.76 -0.72 -8.72
N PHE A 33 -0.34 0.02 -8.52
CA PHE A 33 -1.31 -0.23 -7.45
C PHE A 33 -2.74 -0.51 -7.96
N SER A 34 -2.90 -0.99 -9.20
CA SER A 34 -4.21 -1.22 -9.82
C SER A 34 -4.97 -2.45 -9.31
N SER A 35 -4.28 -3.42 -8.70
CA SER A 35 -4.91 -4.64 -8.15
C SER A 35 -4.17 -5.10 -6.89
N VAL A 36 -4.38 -4.37 -5.80
CA VAL A 36 -3.67 -4.58 -4.54
C VAL A 36 -4.51 -5.43 -3.59
N SER A 37 -4.09 -6.66 -3.34
CA SER A 37 -4.69 -7.51 -2.30
C SER A 37 -3.93 -7.43 -0.96
N HIS A 38 -2.65 -7.06 -0.99
CA HIS A 38 -1.81 -6.90 0.18
C HIS A 38 -0.96 -5.65 0.03
N LEU A 39 -1.02 -4.76 1.02
CA LEU A 39 -0.20 -3.54 1.07
C LEU A 39 0.74 -3.62 2.27
N SER A 40 2.02 -3.34 2.07
CA SER A 40 3.01 -3.21 3.14
C SER A 40 3.64 -1.83 3.05
N ILE A 41 3.70 -1.12 4.18
CA ILE A 41 4.28 0.22 4.28
C ILE A 41 5.44 0.13 5.27
N HIS A 42 6.65 0.44 4.81
CA HIS A 42 7.85 0.47 5.65
C HIS A 42 8.31 1.92 5.82
N ILE A 43 8.38 2.39 7.07
CA ILE A 43 8.90 3.72 7.40
C ILE A 43 10.32 3.56 7.93
N SER A 44 11.29 3.83 7.04
CA SER A 44 12.71 3.60 7.32
C SER A 44 13.39 4.74 8.07
N LYS A 45 12.83 5.95 8.02
CA LYS A 45 13.38 7.17 8.65
C LYS A 45 12.27 8.11 9.10
N ASN A 46 12.59 8.98 10.06
CA ASN A 46 11.72 10.05 10.54
C ASN A 46 12.49 11.39 10.58
N PHE A 47 11.87 12.42 11.16
CA PHE A 47 12.41 13.77 11.25
C PHE A 47 13.41 13.98 12.41
N GLY A 48 14.26 12.99 12.68
CA GLY A 48 15.34 13.08 13.69
C GLY A 48 14.90 12.76 15.13
N ALA A 49 13.71 12.20 15.32
CA ALA A 49 13.22 11.76 16.62
C ALA A 49 13.63 10.31 16.91
N GLU A 50 13.69 9.94 18.19
CA GLU A 50 13.97 8.55 18.59
C GLU A 50 12.91 7.57 18.08
N ASN A 51 11.64 7.99 18.14
CA ASN A 51 10.50 7.16 17.78
C ASN A 51 9.61 7.85 16.74
N THR A 52 9.11 7.06 15.79
CA THR A 52 8.11 7.51 14.83
C THR A 52 6.72 7.24 15.39
N LYS A 53 5.89 8.29 15.52
CA LYS A 53 4.48 8.17 15.89
C LYS A 53 3.61 8.46 14.66
N ILE A 54 2.76 7.51 14.31
CA ILE A 54 1.82 7.63 13.21
C ILE A 54 0.42 7.66 13.82
N PHE A 55 -0.29 8.76 13.65
CA PHE A 55 -1.64 8.90 14.20
C PHE A 55 -2.70 8.31 13.26
N TYR A 56 -2.52 8.48 11.95
CA TYR A 56 -3.48 8.05 10.95
C TYR A 56 -2.77 7.69 9.62
N ILE A 57 -3.30 6.68 8.93
CA ILE A 57 -2.98 6.35 7.54
C ILE A 57 -4.31 6.21 6.80
N GLY A 58 -4.59 7.13 5.89
CA GLY A 58 -5.74 7.07 5.00
C GLY A 58 -5.36 6.44 3.67
N LEU A 59 -6.09 5.41 3.25
CA LEU A 59 -5.96 4.81 1.92
C LEU A 59 -7.15 5.26 1.07
N ARG A 60 -6.87 6.01 0.00
CA ARG A 60 -7.88 6.41 -1.00
C ARG A 60 -7.79 5.49 -2.21
N GLY A 61 -8.95 5.05 -2.69
CA GLY A 61 -9.06 4.21 -3.86
C GLY A 61 -10.43 3.56 -3.97
N GLU A 62 -10.62 2.82 -5.04
CA GLU A 62 -11.79 1.98 -5.23
C GLU A 62 -11.43 0.54 -4.85
N TRP A 63 -12.32 -0.13 -4.14
CA TRP A 63 -12.18 -1.53 -3.81
C TRP A 63 -13.33 -2.33 -4.44
N THR A 64 -13.02 -3.52 -4.93
CA THR A 64 -14.00 -4.48 -5.43
C THR A 64 -13.79 -5.82 -4.74
N GLU A 65 -14.89 -6.45 -4.35
CA GLU A 65 -14.89 -7.79 -3.78
C GLU A 65 -14.40 -8.82 -4.82
N VAL A 66 -13.39 -9.62 -4.47
CA VAL A 66 -12.95 -10.75 -5.30
C VAL A 66 -13.97 -11.87 -5.16
N LYS A 67 -14.97 -11.88 -6.05
CA LYS A 67 -15.91 -13.00 -6.15
C LYS A 67 -15.23 -14.16 -6.86
N ASN A 68 -14.93 -15.24 -6.12
CA ASN A 68 -14.44 -16.50 -6.67
C ASN A 68 -15.56 -17.20 -7.47
N LEU A 69 -15.89 -16.70 -8.66
CA LEU A 69 -16.83 -17.35 -9.56
C LEU A 69 -16.11 -18.54 -10.22
N HIS A 70 -16.32 -19.74 -9.69
CA HIS A 70 -15.91 -20.98 -10.35
C HIS A 70 -16.75 -21.16 -11.62
N VAL A 71 -16.16 -20.82 -12.78
CA VAL A 71 -16.77 -21.12 -14.08
C VAL A 71 -16.50 -22.60 -14.39
N PHE A 72 -17.50 -23.46 -14.19
CA PHE A 72 -17.47 -24.82 -14.72
C PHE A 72 -17.68 -24.77 -16.24
N ALA A 73 -16.60 -24.79 -17.01
CA ALA A 73 -16.66 -25.06 -18.43
C ALA A 73 -16.98 -26.56 -18.62
N LYS A 74 -18.26 -26.88 -18.86
CA LYS A 74 -18.67 -28.23 -19.26
C LYS A 74 -18.33 -28.39 -20.74
N THR A 75 -17.20 -29.03 -21.04
CA THR A 75 -16.89 -29.49 -22.40
C THR A 75 -17.83 -30.66 -22.69
N PHE A 76 -18.76 -30.48 -23.63
CA PHE A 76 -19.53 -31.59 -24.19
C PHE A 76 -18.64 -32.31 -25.21
N GLY A 77 -18.48 -33.62 -25.03
CA GLY A 77 -17.80 -34.52 -25.97
C GLY A 77 -18.70 -34.93 -27.12
#